data_AF-A0A849BQA7-F1
#
_entry.id   AF-A0A849BQA7-F1
#
_cell.length_a   1.000
_cell.length_b   1.000
_cell.length_c   1.000
_cell.angle_alpha   90.00
_cell.angle_beta   90.00
_cell.angle_gamma   90.00
#
_symmetry.space_group_name_H-M   'P 1'
#
loop_
_entity.id
_entity.type
_entity.pdbx_description
1 polymer ?
#
loop_
_entity_poly.entity_id
_entity_poly.type
_entity_poly.pdbx_seq_one_letter_code
_entity_poly.pdbx_strand_id
1 'polypeptide(L)'
;MDRHAVAKWVDTYQRAWRTAGTDTLSDLFVPDAQYLVSPWATPVTGLEALAGFWEAGRDGPNEPFTMTSEVVAVDGDTAVVRVSVTRHSSRISSTRHE
;
A
#
# COMPACT_ATOMS: atom_id res chain seq x y z
N MET A 1 4.92 6.32 19.41
CA MET A 1 5.05 6.83 18.03
C MET A 1 4.39 8.21 17.97
N ASP A 2 4.79 9.11 17.06
CA ASP A 2 4.11 10.39 16.86
C ASP A 2 3.48 10.51 15.46
N ARG A 3 2.67 11.53 15.24
CA ARG A 3 1.98 11.77 13.95
C ARG A 3 2.95 11.92 12.78
N HIS A 4 4.15 12.47 13.02
CA HIS A 4 5.15 12.66 11.96
C HIS A 4 5.76 11.32 11.54
N ALA A 5 6.07 10.44 12.51
CA ALA A 5 6.54 9.10 12.25
C ALA A 5 5.49 8.27 11.48
N VAL A 6 4.20 8.37 11.83
CA VAL A 6 3.11 7.72 11.08
C VAL A 6 3.04 8.23 9.65
N ALA A 7 3.07 9.56 9.44
CA ALA A 7 3.04 10.14 8.10
C ALA A 7 4.22 9.65 7.24
N LYS A 8 5.42 9.59 7.82
CA LYS A 8 6.61 9.05 7.15
C LYS A 8 6.45 7.56 6.80
N TRP A 9 5.83 6.77 7.67
CA TRP A 9 5.55 5.36 7.40
C TRP A 9 4.57 5.22 6.22
N VAL A 10 3.48 6.01 6.18
CA VAL A 10 2.52 6.01 5.07
C VAL A 10 3.17 6.44 3.75
N ASP A 11 4.04 7.45 3.76
CA ASP A 11 4.80 7.86 2.58
C ASP A 11 5.73 6.74 2.08
N THR A 12 6.31 5.99 3.01
CA THR A 12 7.18 4.84 2.69
C THR A 12 6.36 3.69 2.12
N TYR A 13 5.18 3.43 2.68
CA TYR A 13 4.21 2.46 2.17
C TYR A 13 3.81 2.79 0.72
N GLN A 14 3.45 4.05 0.46
CA GLN A 14 3.09 4.49 -0.89
C GLN A 14 4.26 4.35 -1.88
N ARG A 15 5.49 4.67 -1.46
CA ARG A 15 6.68 4.48 -2.29
C ARG A 15 6.92 3.00 -2.59
N ALA A 16 6.86 2.13 -1.57
CA ALA A 16 7.01 0.69 -1.74
C ALA A 16 5.98 0.12 -2.73
N TRP A 17 4.72 0.61 -2.70
CA TRP A 17 3.68 0.15 -3.63
C TRP A 17 4.03 0.46 -5.10
N ARG A 18 4.75 1.58 -5.32
CA ARG A 18 5.21 2.04 -6.65
C ARG A 18 6.56 1.47 -7.07
N THR A 19 7.28 0.79 -6.19
CA THR A 19 8.57 0.17 -6.50
C THR A 19 8.36 -1.20 -7.12
N ALA A 20 9.15 -1.56 -8.13
CA ALA A 20 9.11 -2.90 -8.70
C ALA A 20 9.65 -3.94 -7.69
N GLY A 21 9.02 -5.11 -7.60
CA GLY A 21 9.36 -6.12 -6.60
C GLY A 21 8.89 -5.76 -5.19
N THR A 22 9.36 -6.54 -4.21
CA THR A 22 8.91 -6.50 -2.81
C THR A 22 10.04 -6.39 -1.79
N ASP A 23 11.28 -6.12 -2.22
CA ASP A 23 12.44 -6.07 -1.32
C ASP A 23 12.28 -5.00 -0.23
N THR A 24 11.61 -3.89 -0.56
CA THR A 24 11.33 -2.77 0.35
C THR A 24 10.27 -3.08 1.42
N LEU A 25 9.62 -4.25 1.39
CA LEU A 25 8.66 -4.62 2.43
C LEU A 25 9.32 -4.80 3.79
N SER A 26 10.59 -5.21 3.81
CA SER A 26 11.38 -5.36 5.03
C SER A 26 11.65 -4.02 5.76
N ASP A 27 11.55 -2.89 5.05
CA ASP A 27 11.65 -1.54 5.64
C ASP A 27 10.35 -1.09 6.33
N LEU A 28 9.22 -1.75 6.03
CA LEU A 28 7.88 -1.39 6.48
C LEU A 28 7.34 -2.34 7.55
N PHE A 29 7.63 -3.63 7.40
CA PHE A 29 7.03 -4.70 8.17
C PHE A 29 8.10 -5.52 8.89
N VAL A 30 7.81 -5.87 10.14
CA VAL A 30 8.60 -6.85 10.88
C VAL A 30 8.47 -8.26 10.24
N PRO A 31 9.45 -9.16 10.42
CA PRO A 31 9.49 -10.45 9.74
C PRO A 31 8.22 -11.31 9.85
N ASP A 32 7.52 -11.22 10.99
CA ASP A 32 6.32 -11.97 11.35
C ASP A 32 5.04 -11.11 11.36
N ALA A 33 5.05 -9.97 10.66
CA ALA A 33 3.91 -9.07 10.58
C ALA A 33 2.64 -9.79 10.09
N GLN A 34 1.50 -9.42 10.68
CA GLN A 34 0.19 -9.87 10.26
C GLN A 34 -0.53 -8.74 9.54
N TYR A 35 -0.86 -8.95 8.27
CA TYR A 35 -1.56 -7.97 7.44
C TYR A 35 -3.02 -8.39 7.22
N LEU A 36 -3.96 -7.54 7.65
CA LEU A 36 -5.39 -7.75 7.51
C LEU A 36 -5.97 -6.78 6.48
N VAL A 37 -6.43 -7.32 5.35
CA VAL A 37 -7.07 -6.53 4.27
C VAL A 37 -8.47 -6.04 4.64
N SER A 38 -9.12 -6.74 5.56
CA SER A 38 -10.44 -6.39 6.11
C SER A 38 -10.56 -6.93 7.54
N PRO A 39 -11.49 -6.41 8.35
CA PRO A 39 -11.63 -6.80 9.76
C PRO A 39 -11.94 -8.28 10.01
N TRP A 40 -12.41 -9.00 8.99
CA TRP A 40 -12.81 -10.42 9.08
C TRP A 40 -11.95 -11.35 8.23
N ALA A 41 -10.96 -10.82 7.53
CA ALA A 41 -10.06 -11.64 6.73
C ALA A 41 -9.17 -12.50 7.63
N THR A 42 -8.73 -13.64 7.11
CA THR A 42 -7.57 -14.34 7.67
C THR A 42 -6.33 -13.48 7.42
N PRO A 43 -5.47 -13.26 8.42
CA PRO A 43 -4.26 -12.45 8.24
C PRO A 43 -3.29 -13.11 7.26
N VAL A 44 -2.64 -12.29 6.44
CA VAL A 44 -1.44 -12.67 5.70
C VAL A 44 -0.26 -12.52 6.65
N THR A 45 0.42 -13.61 6.97
CA THR A 45 1.47 -13.64 8.00
C THR A 45 2.85 -13.82 7.40
N GLY A 46 3.76 -12.90 7.73
CA GLY A 46 5.16 -12.95 7.35
C GLY A 46 5.47 -12.33 5.98
N LEU A 47 6.72 -11.90 5.80
CA LEU A 47 7.15 -11.12 4.63
C LEU A 47 7.00 -11.88 3.30
N GLU A 48 7.23 -13.19 3.28
CA GLU A 48 7.09 -14.00 2.06
C GLU A 48 5.63 -14.05 1.58
N ALA A 49 4.70 -14.35 2.48
CA ALA A 49 3.28 -14.39 2.16
C ALA A 49 2.78 -12.98 1.78
N LEU A 50 3.27 -11.95 2.49
CA LEU A 50 2.94 -10.56 2.19
C LEU A 50 3.46 -10.13 0.82
N ALA A 51 4.66 -10.55 0.42
CA ALA A 51 5.21 -10.26 -0.90
C ALA A 51 4.34 -10.85 -2.03
N GLY A 52 3.92 -12.11 -1.88
CA GLY A 52 3.01 -12.75 -2.84
C GLY A 52 1.65 -12.04 -2.93
N PHE A 53 1.08 -11.66 -1.78
CA PHE A 53 -0.16 -10.88 -1.74
C PHE A 53 0.02 -9.49 -2.38
N TRP A 54 1.13 -8.81 -2.10
CA TRP A 54 1.43 -7.46 -2.58
C TRP A 54 1.51 -7.40 -4.10
N GLU A 55 2.24 -8.33 -4.72
CA GLU A 55 2.34 -8.40 -6.19
C GLU A 55 1.01 -8.77 -6.84
N ALA A 56 0.25 -9.68 -6.25
CA ALA A 56 -1.08 -10.03 -6.76
C ALA A 56 -2.11 -8.90 -6.63
N GLY A 57 -1.90 -7.98 -5.68
CA GLY A 57 -2.84 -6.89 -5.36
C GLY A 57 -2.69 -5.63 -6.21
N ARG A 58 -1.67 -5.56 -7.09
CA ARG A 58 -1.37 -4.39 -7.93
C ARG A 58 -1.32 -4.76 -9.41
N ASP A 59 -1.66 -3.81 -10.27
CA ASP A 59 -1.47 -3.97 -11.73
C ASP A 59 0.02 -3.86 -12.12
N GLY A 60 0.85 -3.34 -11.22
CA GLY A 60 2.29 -3.18 -11.35
C GLY A 60 2.78 -1.85 -10.76
N PRO A 61 4.09 -1.56 -10.79
CA PRO A 61 4.67 -0.34 -10.22
C PRO A 61 4.17 0.95 -10.91
N ASN A 62 3.72 0.82 -12.16
CA ASN A 62 3.23 1.94 -12.98
C ASN A 62 1.71 2.14 -12.87
N GLU A 63 1.03 1.50 -11.91
CA GLU A 63 -0.41 1.68 -11.70
C GLU A 63 -0.75 3.17 -11.49
N PRO A 64 -1.59 3.77 -12.37
CA PRO A 64 -1.93 5.18 -12.28
C PRO A 64 -3.01 5.41 -11.23
N PHE A 65 -2.58 5.77 -10.02
CA PHE A 65 -3.47 6.21 -8.95
C PHE A 65 -2.95 7.49 -8.28
N THR A 66 -3.86 8.21 -7.65
CA THR A 66 -3.52 9.24 -6.65
C THR A 66 -3.97 8.75 -5.30
N MET A 67 -3.13 8.95 -4.28
CA MET A 67 -3.43 8.61 -2.89
C MET A 67 -3.25 9.84 -2.04
N THR A 68 -4.22 10.09 -1.16
CA THR A 68 -4.13 11.08 -0.09
C THR A 68 -4.33 10.38 1.25
N SER A 69 -3.60 10.83 2.28
CA SER A 69 -3.67 10.24 3.61
C SER A 69 -3.81 11.29 4.71
N GLU A 70 -4.58 10.96 5.73
CA GLU A 70 -4.78 11.75 6.94
C GLU A 70 -4.55 10.86 8.17
N VAL A 71 -3.67 11.28 9.08
CA VAL A 71 -3.52 10.62 10.38
C VAL A 71 -4.69 11.03 11.28
N VAL A 72 -5.59 10.10 11.58
CA VAL A 72 -6.80 10.34 12.37
C VAL A 72 -6.46 10.32 13.86
N ALA A 73 -5.77 9.27 14.31
CA ALA A 73 -5.40 9.07 15.71
C ALA A 73 -4.04 8.39 15.85
N VAL A 74 -3.37 8.65 16.97
CA VAL A 74 -2.18 7.93 17.43
C VAL A 74 -2.35 7.70 18.93
N ASP A 75 -2.27 6.45 19.35
CA ASP A 75 -2.34 6.02 20.74
C ASP A 75 -1.22 5.01 21.01
N GLY A 76 -0.19 5.43 21.74
CA GLY A 76 1.01 4.62 21.99
C GLY A 76 1.75 4.22 20.71
N ASP A 77 1.66 2.93 20.36
CA ASP A 77 2.22 2.29 19.16
C ASP A 77 1.18 2.05 18.05
N THR A 78 -0.09 2.37 18.32
CA THR A 78 -1.20 2.16 17.39
C THR A 78 -1.56 3.46 16.70
N ALA A 79 -1.77 3.41 15.38
CA ALA A 79 -2.16 4.56 14.58
C ALA A 79 -3.34 4.22 13.66
N VAL A 80 -4.22 5.19 13.44
CA VAL A 80 -5.33 5.10 12.49
C VAL A 80 -5.10 6.12 11.40
N VAL A 81 -5.03 5.66 10.15
CA VAL A 81 -4.85 6.49 8.96
C VAL A 81 -6.05 6.33 8.06
N ARG A 82 -6.65 7.45 7.65
CA ARG A 82 -7.62 7.47 6.57
C ARG A 82 -6.88 7.64 5.26
N VAL A 83 -7.15 6.75 4.31
CA VAL A 83 -6.57 6.81 2.97
C VAL A 83 -7.69 6.93 1.95
N SER A 84 -7.51 7.79 0.97
CA SER A 84 -8.38 7.87 -0.21
C SER A 84 -7.55 7.61 -1.46
N VAL A 85 -7.99 6.66 -2.27
CA VAL A 85 -7.31 6.25 -3.51
C VAL A 85 -8.23 6.51 -4.69
N THR A 86 -7.75 7.27 -5.65
CA THR A 86 -8.42 7.48 -6.94
C THR A 86 -7.60 6.80 -8.02
N ARG A 87 -8.17 5.77 -8.64
CA ARG A 87 -7.59 5.10 -9.81
C ARG A 87 -7.94 5.86 -11.07
N HIS A 88 -6.97 6.03 -11.95
CA HIS A 88 -7.18 6.64 -13.26
C HIS A 88 -7.16 5.53 -14.30
N SER A 89 -8.22 5.41 -15.10
CA SER A 89 -8.20 4.52 -16.25
C SER A 89 -7.47 5.20 -17.40
N SER A 90 -6.46 4.53 -17.95
CA SER A 90 -5.84 4.92 -19.20
C SER A 90 -6.85 4.65 -20.33
N ARG A 91 -7.57 5.67 -20.80
CA ARG A 91 -8.42 5.53 -21.97
C ARG A 91 -7.54 5.34 -23.20
N ILE A 92 -7.43 4.10 -23.68
CA ILE A 92 -6.80 3.81 -24.97
C ILE A 92 -7.68 4.44 -26.05
N SER A 93 -7.19 5.51 -26.67
CA SER A 93 -7.76 6.06 -27.90
C SER A 93 -7.57 5.02 -29.00
N SER A 94 -8.61 4.23 -29.31
CA SER A 94 -8.62 3.40 -30.50
C SER A 94 -8.78 4.32 -31.71
N THR A 95 -7.65 4.66 -32.36
CA THR A 95 -7.67 5.25 -33.69
C THR A 95 -8.07 4.16 -34.66
N ARG A 96 -9.34 4.12 -35.04
CA ARG A 96 -9.85 3.31 -36.15
C ARG A 96 -9.29 3.95 -37.44
N HIS A 97 -8.31 3.32 -38.08
CA HIS A 97 -7.96 3.62 -39.45
C HIS A 97 -8.87 2.78 -40.36
N GLU A 98 -9.62 3.47 -41.20
CA GLU A 98 -10.39 2.95 -42.34
C GLU A 98 -9.49 2.29 -43.40
#